data_AF-A0AAW5QGU3-F1
#
_entry.id   AF-A0AAW5QGU3-F1
#
_cell.length_a   1.000
_cell.length_b   1.000
_cell.length_c   1.000
_cell.angle_alpha   90.00
_cell.angle_beta   90.00
_cell.angle_gamma   90.00
#
_symmetry.space_group_name_H-M   'P 1'
#
loop_
_entity.id
_entity.type
_entity.pdbx_description
1 polymer ?
#
loop_
_entity_poly.entity_id
_entity_poly.type
_entity_poly.pdbx_seq_one_letter_code
_entity_poly.pdbx_strand_id
1 'polypeptide(L)'
;MSVASTVTPVSADPAVVESAAIRPLRVAVELTGHSGPDYWADLTLGRVGDPPLDLSADVSNVVRVRAADLREAGKLRDRIRAEAAEEGRDPDSVTVLVDVEIVLASDARTARTRRTRPESTRGEAGTLSYVGTPHGLAGLIADIHAVQVADGVTLIPLAAPFTVEHLVDGTLPWLESRGLVEVSSTVVEVLRRFGEGARTSVRAS
;
A
#
# COMPACT_ATOMS: atom_id res chain seq x y z
N MET A 1 -52.09 1.47 46.43
CA MET A 1 -52.31 0.81 45.12
C MET A 1 -51.53 1.63 44.10
N SER A 2 -50.57 0.99 43.42
CA SER A 2 -49.54 1.62 42.59
C SER A 2 -50.05 2.30 41.33
N VAL A 3 -49.44 3.44 41.03
CA VAL A 3 -49.40 4.15 39.74
C VAL A 3 -48.67 3.30 38.70
N ALA A 4 -49.27 3.10 37.53
CA ALA A 4 -48.63 2.51 36.36
C ALA A 4 -48.30 3.63 35.35
N SER A 5 -47.03 4.01 35.27
CA SER A 5 -46.51 4.88 34.21
C SER A 5 -46.22 4.03 32.97
N THR A 6 -46.90 4.32 31.87
CA THR A 6 -46.64 3.70 30.57
C THR A 6 -45.55 4.48 29.86
N VAL A 7 -44.33 3.95 29.84
CA VAL A 7 -43.23 4.46 29.01
C VAL A 7 -43.47 3.99 27.58
N THR A 8 -43.54 4.95 26.65
CA THR A 8 -43.54 4.68 25.20
C THR A 8 -42.09 4.48 24.78
N PRO A 9 -41.72 3.41 24.05
CA PRO A 9 -40.35 3.28 23.57
C PRO A 9 -40.11 4.28 22.43
N VAL A 10 -39.08 5.12 22.61
CA VAL A 10 -38.51 5.94 21.55
C VAL A 10 -37.96 5.00 20.48
N SER A 11 -38.46 5.14 19.26
CA SER A 11 -37.95 4.43 18.09
C SER A 11 -36.49 4.83 17.92
N ALA A 12 -35.57 3.89 18.09
CA ALA A 12 -34.17 4.11 17.77
C ALA A 12 -34.08 4.41 16.28
N ASP A 13 -33.61 5.61 15.97
CA ASP A 13 -33.17 6.00 14.63
C ASP A 13 -32.28 4.86 14.10
N PRO A 14 -32.50 4.31 12.90
CA PRO A 14 -31.53 3.44 12.28
C PRO A 14 -30.34 4.33 11.94
N ALA A 15 -29.47 4.53 12.93
CA ALA A 15 -28.11 4.98 12.73
C ALA A 15 -27.62 4.20 11.52
N VAL A 16 -27.36 4.98 10.48
CA VAL A 16 -26.86 4.58 9.18
C VAL A 16 -25.79 3.53 9.44
N VAL A 17 -26.14 2.26 9.24
CA VAL A 17 -25.15 1.21 9.09
C VAL A 17 -24.62 1.45 7.69
N GLU A 18 -23.80 2.48 7.57
CA GLU A 18 -23.03 2.78 6.37
C GLU A 18 -22.14 1.57 6.22
N SER A 19 -22.61 0.61 5.41
CA SER A 19 -21.89 -0.59 5.04
C SER A 19 -20.46 -0.15 4.82
N ALA A 20 -19.54 -0.58 5.69
CA ALA A 20 -18.16 -0.11 5.71
C ALA A 20 -17.59 -0.31 4.30
N ALA A 21 -17.67 0.75 3.49
CA ALA A 21 -17.30 0.69 2.11
C ALA A 21 -15.80 0.43 2.15
N ILE A 22 -15.40 -0.75 1.67
CA ILE A 22 -14.01 -1.18 1.69
C ILE A 22 -13.22 -0.02 1.08
N ARG A 23 -12.30 0.54 1.86
CA ARG A 23 -11.52 1.70 1.45
C ARG A 23 -10.77 1.35 0.16
N PRO A 24 -10.58 2.33 -0.74
CA PRO A 24 -9.73 2.13 -1.89
C PRO A 24 -8.37 1.65 -1.40
N LEU A 25 -7.90 0.59 -2.04
CA LEU A 25 -6.59 0.02 -1.77
C LEU A 25 -5.52 1.08 -2.04
N ARG A 26 -4.56 1.25 -1.12
CA ARG A 26 -3.44 2.18 -1.30
C ARG A 26 -2.20 1.44 -1.78
N VAL A 27 -1.54 1.96 -2.82
CA VAL A 27 -0.26 1.44 -3.32
C VAL A 27 0.74 2.56 -3.35
N ALA A 28 1.76 2.46 -2.51
CA ALA A 28 2.91 3.34 -2.51
C ALA A 28 4.16 2.61 -3.02
N VAL A 29 5.19 3.39 -3.36
CA VAL A 29 6.51 2.86 -3.70
C VAL A 29 7.58 3.63 -2.95
N GLU A 30 8.61 2.92 -2.49
CA GLU A 30 9.85 3.50 -1.98
C GLU A 30 10.99 3.17 -2.95
N LEU A 31 11.56 4.20 -3.55
CA LEU A 31 12.63 4.09 -4.54
C LEU A 31 13.92 4.64 -3.95
N THR A 32 14.93 3.77 -3.86
CA THR A 32 16.24 4.19 -3.36
C THR A 32 16.89 5.21 -4.29
N GLY A 33 17.28 6.36 -3.72
CA GLY A 33 17.99 7.39 -4.45
C GLY A 33 19.40 6.92 -4.82
N HIS A 34 19.82 7.09 -6.08
CA HIS A 34 21.17 6.67 -6.49
C HIS A 34 22.28 7.58 -5.91
N SER A 35 21.92 8.78 -5.43
CA SER A 35 22.83 9.75 -4.77
C SER A 35 22.06 10.70 -3.84
N GLY A 36 20.85 10.32 -3.42
CA GLY A 36 19.95 11.16 -2.62
C GLY A 36 19.11 10.31 -1.67
N PRO A 37 18.26 10.94 -0.84
CA PRO A 37 17.40 10.22 0.08
C PRO A 37 16.44 9.29 -0.68
N ASP A 38 15.98 8.26 0.01
CA ASP A 38 14.94 7.37 -0.51
C ASP A 38 13.69 8.19 -0.83
N TYR A 39 13.07 7.89 -1.97
CA TYR A 39 11.92 8.60 -2.49
C TYR A 39 10.68 7.75 -2.28
N TRP A 40 9.83 8.18 -1.36
CA TRP A 40 8.54 7.56 -1.11
C TRP A 40 7.44 8.33 -1.86
N ALA A 41 6.54 7.61 -2.51
CA ALA A 41 5.41 8.18 -3.22
C ALA A 41 4.18 7.27 -3.18
N ASP A 42 3.02 7.85 -2.89
CA ASP A 42 1.74 7.21 -3.13
C ASP A 42 1.40 7.24 -4.63
N LEU A 43 1.15 6.07 -5.20
CA LEU A 43 0.80 5.87 -6.61
C LEU A 43 -0.72 5.86 -6.81
N THR A 44 -1.48 5.95 -5.73
CA THR A 44 -2.94 5.84 -5.73
C THR A 44 -3.58 7.01 -5.00
N LEU A 45 -4.87 7.24 -5.25
CA LEU A 45 -5.66 8.20 -4.51
C LEU A 45 -6.46 7.51 -3.40
N GLY A 46 -6.66 8.23 -2.30
CA GLY A 46 -7.63 7.86 -1.27
C GLY A 46 -9.06 8.14 -1.74
N ARG A 47 -10.04 8.00 -0.85
CA ARG A 47 -11.39 8.46 -1.16
C ARG A 47 -11.39 9.96 -1.34
N VAL A 48 -12.38 10.46 -2.08
CA VAL A 48 -12.63 11.89 -2.18
C VAL A 48 -12.78 12.48 -0.77
N GLY A 49 -11.91 13.43 -0.43
CA GLY A 49 -11.85 14.07 0.88
C GLY A 49 -10.84 13.45 1.85
N ASP A 50 -10.28 12.27 1.57
CA ASP A 50 -9.16 11.73 2.36
C ASP A 50 -7.93 12.63 2.15
N PRO A 51 -7.17 12.94 3.22
CA PRO A 51 -5.90 13.63 3.07
C PRO A 51 -4.89 12.76 2.29
N PRO A 52 -3.93 13.39 1.58
CA PRO A 52 -2.81 12.65 0.99
C PRO A 52 -2.02 11.95 2.10
N LEU A 53 -1.44 10.79 1.81
CA LEU A 53 -0.57 10.11 2.77
C LEU A 53 0.72 10.91 2.94
N ASP A 54 1.09 11.17 4.20
CA ASP A 54 2.27 11.95 4.55
C ASP A 54 3.02 11.30 5.70
N LEU A 55 4.14 10.64 5.36
CA LEU A 55 5.05 10.03 6.33
C LEU A 55 5.82 11.06 7.17
N SER A 56 5.86 12.31 6.74
CA SER A 56 6.67 13.37 7.37
C SER A 56 5.88 14.26 8.33
N ALA A 57 4.56 14.13 8.36
CA ALA A 57 3.70 14.87 9.28
C ALA A 57 3.99 14.47 10.74
N ASP A 58 3.93 15.46 11.65
CA ASP A 58 4.11 15.24 13.10
C ASP A 58 3.14 14.17 13.64
N VAL A 59 1.92 14.16 13.09
CA VAL A 59 0.94 13.09 13.28
C VAL A 59 0.69 12.45 11.92
N SER A 60 1.51 11.46 11.57
CA SER A 60 1.39 10.74 10.30
C SER A 60 0.03 10.05 10.19
N ASN A 61 -0.65 10.26 9.06
CA ASN A 61 -1.87 9.53 8.70
C ASN A 61 -1.57 8.17 8.03
N VAL A 62 -0.29 7.81 7.92
CA VAL A 62 0.19 6.56 7.35
C VAL A 62 1.22 5.90 8.28
N VAL A 63 1.03 4.61 8.54
CA VAL A 63 2.01 3.80 9.27
C VAL A 63 2.48 2.68 8.36
N ARG A 64 3.79 2.57 8.19
CA ARG A 64 4.41 1.47 7.46
C ARG A 64 4.79 0.35 8.42
N VAL A 65 4.42 -0.87 8.06
CA VAL A 65 4.75 -2.07 8.83
C VAL A 65 5.63 -2.99 8.02
N ARG A 66 6.75 -3.40 8.61
CA ARG A 66 7.54 -4.54 8.15
C ARG A 66 7.05 -5.77 8.90
N ALA A 67 6.87 -6.86 8.17
CA ALA A 67 6.40 -8.13 8.71
C ALA A 67 7.01 -9.28 7.91
N ALA A 68 7.29 -10.39 8.58
CA ALA A 68 7.84 -11.58 7.93
C ALA A 68 6.79 -12.33 7.10
N ASP A 69 5.52 -12.19 7.47
CA ASP A 69 4.39 -12.78 6.77
C ASP A 69 3.10 -11.93 6.89
N LEU A 70 2.07 -12.30 6.12
CA LEU A 70 0.78 -11.60 6.10
C LEU A 70 0.04 -11.68 7.45
N ARG A 71 0.27 -12.74 8.23
CA ARG A 71 -0.39 -12.93 9.53
C ARG A 71 0.16 -11.96 10.56
N GLU A 72 1.47 -11.76 10.56
CA GLU A 72 2.14 -10.76 11.38
C GLU A 72 1.72 -9.34 10.96
N ALA A 73 1.67 -9.05 9.65
CA ALA A 73 1.21 -7.76 9.14
C ALA A 73 -0.20 -7.40 9.65
N GLY A 74 -1.15 -8.35 9.60
CA GLY A 74 -2.49 -8.15 10.12
C GLY A 74 -2.52 -7.87 11.63
N LYS A 75 -1.72 -8.60 12.42
CA LYS A 75 -1.60 -8.33 13.87
C LYS A 75 -1.05 -6.94 14.16
N LEU A 76 -0.08 -6.47 13.37
CA LEU A 76 0.50 -5.14 13.53
C LEU A 76 -0.53 -4.06 13.20
N ARG A 77 -1.29 -4.23 12.11
CA ARG A 77 -2.41 -3.33 11.77
C ARG A 77 -3.42 -3.22 12.91
N ASP A 78 -3.88 -4.36 13.42
CA ASP A 78 -4.88 -4.38 14.50
C ASP A 78 -4.37 -3.69 15.76
N ARG A 79 -3.09 -3.88 16.09
CA ARG A 79 -2.44 -3.21 17.23
C ARG A 79 -2.37 -1.70 17.04
N ILE A 80 -1.91 -1.23 15.89
CA ILE A 80 -1.81 0.22 15.58
C ILE A 80 -3.19 0.89 15.70
N ARG A 81 -4.24 0.22 15.24
CA ARG A 81 -5.61 0.71 15.34
C ARG A 81 -6.14 0.72 16.77
N ALA A 82 -5.79 -0.28 17.58
CA ALA A 82 -6.13 -0.30 19.00
C ALA A 82 -5.43 0.84 19.76
N GLU A 83 -4.14 1.07 19.50
CA GLU A 83 -3.38 2.19 20.09
C GLU A 83 -4.00 3.55 19.72
N ALA A 84 -4.39 3.74 18.46
CA ALA A 84 -5.12 4.93 18.04
C ALA A 84 -6.44 5.14 18.81
N ALA A 85 -7.19 4.05 19.03
CA ALA A 85 -8.43 4.10 19.81
C ALA A 85 -8.18 4.49 21.27
N GLU A 86 -7.13 3.93 21.88
CA GLU A 86 -6.73 4.20 23.27
C GLU A 86 -6.31 5.68 23.46
N GLU A 87 -5.75 6.30 22.41
CA GLU A 87 -5.43 7.73 22.36
C GLU A 87 -6.65 8.62 22.04
N GLY A 88 -7.84 8.04 21.86
CA GLY A 88 -9.07 8.76 21.52
C GLY A 88 -9.14 9.23 20.07
N ARG A 89 -8.27 8.75 19.19
CA ARG A 89 -8.32 8.99 17.75
C ARG A 89 -9.26 7.97 17.09
N ASP A 90 -9.80 8.33 15.94
CA ASP A 90 -10.48 7.36 15.09
C ASP A 90 -9.45 6.30 14.62
N PRO A 91 -9.63 4.99 14.92
CA PRO A 91 -8.71 3.94 14.46
C PRO A 91 -8.53 3.93 12.95
N ASP A 92 -9.56 4.41 12.27
CA ASP A 92 -9.70 4.49 10.84
C ASP A 92 -9.05 5.78 10.30
N SER A 93 -8.52 6.69 11.13
CA SER A 93 -7.73 7.84 10.68
C SER A 93 -6.32 7.47 10.24
N VAL A 94 -5.86 6.24 10.54
CA VAL A 94 -4.52 5.75 10.22
C VAL A 94 -4.60 4.73 9.09
N THR A 95 -3.86 5.00 8.01
CA THR A 95 -3.68 4.05 6.90
C THR A 95 -2.47 3.16 7.19
N VAL A 96 -2.66 1.86 7.31
CA VAL A 96 -1.55 0.92 7.52
C VAL A 96 -1.12 0.29 6.20
N LEU A 97 0.14 0.52 5.82
CA LEU A 97 0.74 -0.05 4.61
C LEU A 97 1.78 -1.11 4.99
N VAL A 98 1.67 -2.31 4.41
CA VAL A 98 2.70 -3.34 4.59
C VAL A 98 3.81 -3.17 3.56
N ASP A 99 5.06 -3.22 4.03
CA ASP A 99 6.24 -3.16 3.18
C ASP A 99 6.42 -4.49 2.44
N VAL A 100 6.60 -4.43 1.11
CA VAL A 100 6.81 -5.60 0.25
C VAL A 100 7.99 -5.36 -0.67
N GLU A 101 9.05 -6.13 -0.48
CA GLU A 101 10.20 -6.14 -1.38
C GLU A 101 9.84 -6.82 -2.70
N ILE A 102 10.08 -6.16 -3.83
CA ILE A 102 9.69 -6.69 -5.14
C ILE A 102 10.87 -6.88 -6.08
N VAL A 103 10.85 -8.00 -6.82
CA VAL A 103 11.62 -8.20 -8.05
C VAL A 103 10.66 -8.62 -9.15
N LEU A 104 10.52 -7.76 -10.16
CA LEU A 104 9.59 -7.95 -11.26
C LEU A 104 10.30 -8.26 -12.58
N ALA A 105 9.62 -9.05 -13.40
CA ALA A 105 9.92 -9.23 -14.82
C ALA A 105 8.63 -9.61 -15.56
N SER A 106 8.69 -9.63 -16.90
CA SER A 106 7.58 -10.10 -17.75
C SER A 106 7.16 -11.54 -17.46
N ASP A 107 8.09 -12.37 -16.97
CA ASP A 107 7.83 -13.76 -16.58
C ASP A 107 8.53 -14.12 -15.26
N ALA A 108 7.99 -15.11 -14.56
CA ALA A 108 8.47 -15.51 -13.25
C ALA A 108 9.89 -16.11 -13.27
N ARG A 109 10.31 -16.74 -14.37
CA ARG A 109 11.66 -17.32 -14.47
C ARG A 109 12.69 -16.20 -14.51
N THR A 110 12.47 -15.18 -15.35
CA THR A 110 13.34 -14.00 -15.44
C THR A 110 13.40 -13.26 -14.11
N ALA A 111 12.28 -13.08 -13.41
CA ALA A 111 12.26 -12.44 -12.09
C ALA A 111 13.13 -13.19 -11.07
N ARG A 112 13.03 -14.53 -11.03
CA ARG A 112 13.86 -15.38 -10.15
C ARG A 112 15.35 -15.27 -10.49
N THR A 113 15.70 -15.26 -11.78
CA THR A 113 17.08 -15.05 -12.21
C THR A 113 17.61 -13.67 -11.83
N ARG A 114 16.77 -12.63 -11.83
CA ARG A 114 17.16 -11.29 -11.34
C ARG A 114 17.38 -11.29 -9.83
N ARG A 115 16.52 -11.95 -9.05
CA ARG A 115 16.62 -12.04 -7.58
C ARG A 115 17.96 -12.61 -7.09
N THR A 116 18.58 -13.51 -7.85
CA THR A 116 19.87 -14.12 -7.48
C THR A 116 21.07 -13.20 -7.72
N ARG A 117 20.87 -12.03 -8.35
CA ARG A 117 21.98 -11.15 -8.66
C ARG A 117 22.38 -10.28 -7.46
N PRO A 118 23.67 -9.90 -7.34
CA PRO A 118 24.16 -9.12 -6.21
C PRO A 118 23.44 -7.80 -5.99
N GLU A 119 22.98 -7.12 -7.04
CA GLU A 119 22.23 -5.88 -6.92
C GLU A 119 20.89 -6.04 -6.17
N SER A 120 20.34 -7.25 -6.17
CA SER A 120 19.08 -7.58 -5.50
C SER A 120 19.27 -8.17 -4.09
N THR A 121 20.50 -8.23 -3.56
CA THR A 121 20.78 -8.78 -2.22
C THR A 121 20.58 -7.79 -1.08
N ARG A 122 20.15 -6.55 -1.38
CA ARG A 122 19.91 -5.50 -0.39
C ARG A 122 18.62 -5.68 0.42
N GLY A 123 17.95 -6.82 0.27
CA GLY A 123 16.72 -7.10 1.03
C GLY A 123 16.99 -7.25 2.52
N GLU A 124 16.07 -6.75 3.33
CA GLU A 124 16.09 -6.84 4.78
C GLU A 124 15.45 -8.17 5.22
N ALA A 125 16.15 -8.91 6.08
CA ALA A 125 15.60 -10.13 6.65
C ALA A 125 14.35 -9.81 7.48
N GLY A 126 13.26 -10.54 7.24
CA GLY A 126 11.99 -10.34 7.97
C GLY A 126 11.02 -9.37 7.31
N THR A 127 11.26 -8.94 6.06
CA THR A 127 10.28 -8.23 5.24
C THR A 127 9.68 -9.17 4.18
N LEU A 128 8.37 -9.05 3.96
CA LEU A 128 7.67 -9.75 2.87
C LEU A 128 8.36 -9.49 1.52
N SER A 129 8.56 -10.55 0.73
CA SER A 129 9.18 -10.44 -0.59
C SER A 129 8.34 -11.13 -1.66
N TYR A 130 8.15 -10.44 -2.79
CA TYR A 130 7.50 -10.97 -3.98
C TYR A 130 8.48 -11.00 -5.16
N VAL A 131 8.57 -12.17 -5.82
CA VAL A 131 9.39 -12.37 -7.01
C VAL A 131 8.54 -13.00 -8.10
N GLY A 132 8.25 -12.24 -9.15
CA GLY A 132 7.34 -12.72 -10.18
C GLY A 132 6.95 -11.68 -11.22
N THR A 133 5.70 -11.74 -11.64
CA THR A 133 5.16 -10.91 -12.71
C THR A 133 4.35 -9.75 -12.14
N PRO A 134 4.16 -8.65 -12.89
CA PRO A 134 3.30 -7.54 -12.46
C PRO A 134 1.87 -7.99 -12.12
N HIS A 135 1.31 -8.89 -12.93
CA HIS A 135 -0.05 -9.40 -12.72
C HIS A 135 -0.14 -10.29 -11.47
N GLY A 136 0.89 -11.10 -11.21
CA GLY A 136 0.94 -11.90 -9.99
C GLY A 136 1.12 -11.04 -8.74
N LEU A 137 1.89 -9.93 -8.84
CA LEU A 137 1.98 -8.94 -7.76
C LEU A 137 0.60 -8.29 -7.52
N ALA A 138 -0.10 -7.87 -8.58
CA ALA A 138 -1.43 -7.28 -8.47
C ALA A 138 -2.43 -8.22 -7.77
N GLY A 139 -2.39 -9.52 -8.10
CA GLY A 139 -3.16 -10.55 -7.41
C GLY A 139 -2.85 -10.62 -5.91
N LEU A 140 -1.56 -10.66 -5.54
CA LEU A 140 -1.15 -10.65 -4.13
C LEU A 140 -1.65 -9.41 -3.39
N ILE A 141 -1.52 -8.22 -3.99
CA ILE A 141 -1.99 -6.97 -3.37
C ILE A 141 -3.52 -7.01 -3.19
N ALA A 142 -4.25 -7.49 -4.19
CA ALA A 142 -5.70 -7.65 -4.09
C ALA A 142 -6.10 -8.65 -2.99
N ASP A 143 -5.36 -9.74 -2.81
CA ASP A 143 -5.60 -10.70 -1.73
C ASP A 143 -5.36 -10.06 -0.36
N ILE A 144 -4.24 -9.32 -0.18
CA ILE A 144 -3.93 -8.56 1.05
C ILE A 144 -5.09 -7.63 1.43
N HIS A 145 -5.65 -6.95 0.43
CA HIS A 145 -6.77 -6.03 0.62
C HIS A 145 -8.08 -6.77 0.93
N ALA A 146 -8.41 -7.82 0.16
CA ALA A 146 -9.66 -8.56 0.31
C ALA A 146 -9.80 -9.21 1.69
N VAL A 147 -8.69 -9.70 2.26
CA VAL A 147 -8.67 -10.30 3.60
C VAL A 147 -8.32 -9.30 4.71
N GLN A 148 -8.19 -8.01 4.37
CA GLN A 148 -7.96 -6.90 5.31
C GLN A 148 -6.68 -7.05 6.16
N VAL A 149 -5.62 -7.62 5.57
CA VAL A 149 -4.30 -7.70 6.23
C VAL A 149 -3.69 -6.31 6.44
N ALA A 150 -3.88 -5.43 5.46
CA ALA A 150 -3.44 -4.04 5.50
C ALA A 150 -4.39 -3.20 4.64
N ASP A 151 -4.33 -1.87 4.80
CA ASP A 151 -5.09 -0.93 3.96
C ASP A 151 -4.40 -0.73 2.60
N GLY A 152 -3.14 -1.17 2.50
CA GLY A 152 -2.36 -1.15 1.28
C GLY A 152 -0.94 -1.65 1.44
N VAL A 153 -0.11 -1.34 0.44
CA VAL A 153 1.29 -1.78 0.40
C VAL A 153 2.23 -0.61 0.11
N THR A 154 3.43 -0.66 0.68
CA THR A 154 4.59 0.09 0.15
C THR A 154 5.48 -0.90 -0.58
N LEU A 155 5.61 -0.73 -1.89
CA LEU A 155 6.46 -1.56 -2.74
C LEU A 155 7.90 -1.06 -2.66
N ILE A 156 8.84 -1.97 -2.38
CA ILE A 156 10.26 -1.68 -2.25
C ILE A 156 11.02 -2.45 -3.34
N PRO A 157 11.29 -1.83 -4.51
CA PRO A 157 12.06 -2.47 -5.56
C PRO A 157 13.47 -2.86 -5.11
N LEU A 158 13.77 -4.16 -5.15
CA LEU A 158 15.15 -4.63 -5.10
C LEU A 158 15.71 -4.50 -6.51
N ALA A 159 16.88 -3.87 -6.65
CA ALA A 159 17.42 -3.36 -7.92
C ALA A 159 17.21 -4.35 -9.08
N ALA A 160 16.22 -4.05 -9.92
CA ALA A 160 15.82 -4.85 -11.07
C ALA A 160 15.38 -3.89 -12.19
N PRO A 161 15.85 -4.09 -13.44
CA PRO A 161 15.51 -3.22 -14.55
C PRO A 161 14.00 -3.17 -14.80
N PHE A 162 13.53 -2.00 -15.22
CA PHE A 162 12.15 -1.75 -15.63
C PHE A 162 11.10 -1.95 -14.52
N THR A 163 11.49 -1.88 -13.24
CA THR A 163 10.53 -2.15 -12.16
C THR A 163 9.39 -1.13 -12.14
N VAL A 164 9.67 0.15 -12.35
CA VAL A 164 8.63 1.20 -12.37
C VAL A 164 7.69 0.98 -13.56
N GLU A 165 8.23 0.74 -14.75
CA GLU A 165 7.48 0.40 -15.96
C GLU A 165 6.58 -0.81 -15.74
N HIS A 166 7.11 -1.86 -15.11
CA HIS A 166 6.32 -3.05 -14.75
C HIS A 166 5.13 -2.73 -13.82
N LEU A 167 5.28 -1.78 -12.90
CA LEU A 167 4.16 -1.31 -12.07
C LEU A 167 3.13 -0.54 -12.90
N VAL A 168 3.58 0.40 -13.73
CA VAL A 168 2.73 1.29 -14.52
C VAL A 168 2.00 0.57 -15.63
N ASP A 169 2.65 -0.38 -16.31
CA ASP A 169 2.10 -1.06 -17.48
C ASP A 169 1.36 -2.36 -17.13
N GLY A 170 1.50 -2.83 -15.88
CA GLY A 170 1.03 -4.16 -15.49
C GLY A 170 0.26 -4.18 -14.17
N THR A 171 0.91 -3.80 -13.07
CA THR A 171 0.31 -3.94 -11.73
C THR A 171 -0.84 -2.98 -11.51
N LEU A 172 -0.62 -1.67 -11.72
CA LEU A 172 -1.63 -0.64 -11.45
C LEU A 172 -2.84 -0.73 -12.38
N PRO A 173 -2.70 -0.90 -13.71
CA PRO A 173 -3.85 -1.05 -14.60
C PRO A 173 -4.70 -2.28 -14.28
N TRP A 174 -4.07 -3.37 -13.84
CA TRP A 174 -4.81 -4.57 -13.43
C TRP A 174 -5.68 -4.33 -12.21
N LEU A 175 -5.17 -3.59 -11.21
CA LEU A 175 -5.91 -3.20 -10.00
C LEU A 175 -7.04 -2.21 -10.33
N GLU A 176 -6.74 -1.20 -11.15
CA GLU A 176 -7.68 -0.16 -11.58
C GLU A 176 -8.83 -0.74 -12.39
N SER A 177 -8.56 -1.69 -13.30
CA SER A 177 -9.60 -2.37 -14.10
C SER A 177 -10.63 -3.14 -13.26
N ARG A 178 -10.33 -3.39 -11.98
CA ARG A 178 -11.22 -4.04 -11.00
C ARG A 178 -11.86 -3.06 -10.03
N GLY A 179 -11.60 -1.76 -10.17
CA GLY A 179 -12.09 -0.71 -9.28
C GLY A 179 -11.48 -0.77 -7.87
N LEU A 180 -10.32 -1.42 -7.71
CA LEU A 180 -9.65 -1.52 -6.39
C LEU A 180 -8.89 -0.24 -6.04
N VAL A 181 -8.40 0.47 -7.05
CA VAL A 181 -7.58 1.69 -6.90
C VAL A 181 -8.03 2.73 -7.91
N GLU A 182 -7.75 4.00 -7.58
CA GLU A 182 -7.69 5.09 -8.54
C GLU A 182 -6.23 5.54 -8.63
N VAL A 183 -5.69 5.63 -9.85
CA VAL A 183 -4.26 5.91 -10.06
C VAL A 183 -3.98 7.40 -9.92
N SER A 184 -2.95 7.73 -9.12
CA SER A 184 -2.50 9.11 -8.92
C SER A 184 -1.61 9.58 -10.08
N SER A 185 -1.69 10.87 -10.42
CA SER A 185 -0.76 11.51 -11.36
C SER A 185 0.70 11.43 -10.93
N THR A 186 0.98 11.19 -9.64
CA THR A 186 2.32 10.93 -9.10
C THR A 186 3.04 9.81 -9.87
N VAL A 187 2.30 8.84 -10.41
CA VAL A 187 2.85 7.77 -11.25
C VAL A 187 3.67 8.31 -12.42
N VAL A 188 3.21 9.39 -13.06
CA VAL A 188 3.91 10.00 -14.21
C VAL A 188 5.25 10.57 -13.76
N GLU A 189 5.30 11.21 -12.59
CA GLU A 189 6.53 11.77 -12.03
C GLU A 189 7.51 10.67 -11.62
N VAL A 190 7.02 9.61 -10.98
CA VAL A 190 7.81 8.42 -10.63
C VAL A 190 8.42 7.80 -11.89
N LEU A 191 7.63 7.59 -12.94
CA LEU A 191 8.10 7.04 -14.21
C LEU A 191 9.14 7.96 -14.87
N ARG A 192 8.89 9.27 -14.90
CA ARG A 192 9.80 10.27 -15.46
C ARG A 192 11.14 10.31 -14.71
N ARG A 193 11.14 10.13 -13.39
CA ARG A 193 12.34 10.25 -12.55
C ARG A 193 13.11 8.94 -12.41
N PHE A 194 12.43 7.80 -12.41
CA PHE A 194 13.02 6.49 -12.05
C PHE A 194 12.85 5.40 -13.10
N GLY A 195 12.16 5.67 -14.22
CA GLY A 195 12.14 4.76 -15.36
C GLY A 195 13.54 4.58 -15.97
N GLU A 196 13.79 3.41 -16.56
CA GLU A 196 15.03 3.08 -17.25
C GLU A 196 15.32 4.03 -18.43
N GLY A 197 14.27 4.51 -19.09
CA GLY A 197 14.37 5.55 -20.11
C GLY A 197 15.04 6.84 -19.57
N ALA A 198 14.74 7.23 -18.33
CA ALA A 198 15.33 8.39 -17.68
C ALA A 198 16.78 8.14 -17.19
N ARG A 199 17.09 6.91 -16.76
CA ARG A 199 18.44 6.52 -16.34
C ARG A 199 19.44 6.50 -17.49
N THR A 200 18.98 6.11 -18.68
CA THR A 200 19.83 6.03 -19.88
C THR A 200 20.25 7.43 -20.35
N SER A 201 19.37 8.44 -20.23
CA SER A 201 19.71 9.83 -20.56
C SER A 201 20.75 10.48 -19.65
N VAL A 202 20.80 10.10 -18.36
CA VAL A 202 21.77 10.68 -17.40
C VAL A 202 23.20 10.18 -17.64
N ARG A 203 23.38 9.01 -18.27
CA ARG A 203 24.71 8.44 -18.56
C ARG A 203 25.32 8.91 -19.89
N ALA A 204 24.59 9.65 -20.72
CA ALA A 204 25.01 10.04 -22.06
C ALA A 204 25.50 11.51 -22.17
N SER A 205 25.94 12.12 -21.07
CA SER A 205 26.40 13.52 -21.03
C SER A 205 27.80 13.65 -20.43
#